data_AF-A0A924YQ47-F1
#
_entry.id   AF-A0A924YQ47-F1
#
_cell.length_a   1.000
_cell.length_b   1.000
_cell.length_c   1.000
_cell.angle_alpha   90.00
_cell.angle_beta   90.00
_cell.angle_gamma   90.00
#
_symmetry.space_group_name_H-M   'P 1'
#
loop_
_entity.id
_entity.type
_entity.pdbx_description
1 polymer ?
#
loop_
_entity_poly.entity_id
_entity_poly.type
_entity_poly.pdbx_seq_one_letter_code
_entity_poly.pdbx_strand_id
1 'polypeptide(L)'
;MDAPQPNSEMPRAGSDTERQNDAELAKSLSLSRRRAPVVSVPGLTILRCLGEGAYGSVWLAREKNTGKLVAVKVYSHRGGLDWSLLCRE
;
A
#
# COMPACT_ATOMS: atom_id res chain seq x y z
N MET A 1 25.86 52.93 -7.61
CA MET A 1 25.23 51.95 -8.52
C MET A 1 25.74 50.59 -8.08
N ASP A 2 25.09 49.98 -7.09
CA ASP A 2 25.45 48.67 -6.57
C ASP A 2 24.66 47.60 -7.32
N ALA A 3 25.38 46.69 -7.99
CA ALA A 3 24.80 45.55 -8.67
C ALA A 3 24.51 44.43 -7.65
N PRO A 4 23.39 43.70 -7.77
CA PRO A 4 23.07 42.61 -6.85
C PRO A 4 23.94 41.37 -7.14
N GLN A 5 24.54 40.79 -6.11
CA GLN A 5 25.16 39.47 -6.22
C GLN A 5 24.07 38.37 -6.27
N PRO A 6 24.12 37.44 -7.23
CA PRO A 6 23.21 36.31 -7.26
C PRO A 6 23.66 35.27 -6.23
N ASN A 7 22.85 35.10 -5.18
CA ASN A 7 23.01 34.01 -4.22
C ASN A 7 22.61 32.69 -4.92
N SER A 8 23.56 32.03 -5.58
CA SER A 8 23.38 30.69 -6.14
C SER A 8 23.40 29.65 -5.04
N GLU A 9 22.32 29.55 -4.28
CA GLU A 9 22.08 28.41 -3.39
C GLU A 9 21.28 27.36 -4.17
N MET A 10 22.01 26.45 -4.79
CA MET A 10 21.45 25.27 -5.45
C MET A 10 21.11 24.24 -4.36
N PRO A 11 19.85 23.81 -4.17
CA PRO A 11 19.53 22.80 -3.17
C PRO A 11 20.18 21.47 -3.56
N ARG A 12 20.97 20.93 -2.64
CA ARG A 12 21.74 19.69 -2.79
C ARG A 12 20.80 18.53 -3.14
N ALA A 13 21.05 17.90 -4.28
CA ALA A 13 20.38 16.67 -4.65
C ALA A 13 20.76 15.53 -3.69
N GLY A 14 19.76 14.96 -3.01
CA GLY A 14 19.72 13.54 -2.67
C GLY A 14 20.27 13.10 -1.31
N SER A 15 19.65 13.51 -0.19
CA SER A 15 19.78 12.77 1.08
C SER A 15 18.68 13.11 2.12
N ASP A 16 17.43 13.32 1.73
CA ASP A 16 16.38 13.72 2.70
C ASP A 16 15.71 12.54 3.42
N THR A 17 16.06 11.30 3.08
CA THR A 17 15.55 10.11 3.77
C THR A 17 16.67 9.39 4.52
N GLU A 18 16.55 9.38 5.84
CA GLU A 18 17.40 8.61 6.75
C GLU A 18 17.45 7.14 6.30
N ARG A 19 18.64 6.54 6.26
CA ARG A 19 18.80 5.14 5.86
C ARG A 19 18.37 4.21 7.00
N GLN A 20 17.46 3.28 6.69
CA GLN A 20 17.08 2.21 7.61
C GLN A 20 18.29 1.38 8.04
N ASN A 21 18.40 1.09 9.34
CA ASN A 21 19.42 0.18 9.86
C ASN A 21 19.03 -1.29 9.64
N ASP A 22 19.99 -2.21 9.79
CA ASP A 22 19.81 -3.64 9.51
C ASP A 22 18.69 -4.30 10.35
N ALA A 23 18.55 -3.91 11.62
CA ALA A 23 17.52 -4.43 12.51
C ALA A 23 16.12 -3.96 12.08
N GLU A 24 16.00 -2.70 11.69
CA GLU A 24 14.77 -2.13 11.15
C GLU A 24 14.43 -2.71 9.78
N LEU A 25 15.43 -2.98 8.94
CA LEU A 25 15.25 -3.63 7.64
C LEU A 25 14.75 -5.06 7.81
N ALA A 26 15.33 -5.84 8.72
CA ALA A 26 14.87 -7.21 9.04
C ALA A 26 13.42 -7.18 9.57
N LYS A 27 13.10 -6.22 10.43
CA LYS A 27 11.74 -6.00 10.93
C LYS A 27 10.78 -5.60 9.81
N SER A 28 11.13 -4.64 8.95
CA SER A 28 10.29 -4.23 7.83
C SER A 28 10.12 -5.35 6.82
N LEU A 29 11.17 -6.13 6.53
CA LEU A 29 11.09 -7.32 5.70
C LEU A 29 10.10 -8.31 6.29
N SER A 30 10.22 -8.64 7.58
CA SER A 30 9.30 -9.57 8.27
C SER A 30 7.84 -9.11 8.24
N LEU A 31 7.59 -7.80 8.40
CA LEU A 31 6.25 -7.19 8.32
C LEU A 31 5.74 -7.07 6.87
N SER A 32 6.65 -6.92 5.91
CA SER A 32 6.32 -6.84 4.48
C SER A 32 6.14 -8.21 3.82
N ARG A 33 6.42 -9.31 4.54
CA ARG A 33 6.22 -10.67 4.01
C ARG A 33 4.74 -10.84 3.68
N ARG A 34 4.43 -10.70 2.40
CA ARG A 34 3.11 -10.90 1.80
C ARG A 34 2.60 -12.28 2.20
N ARG A 35 1.69 -12.34 3.17
CA ARG A 35 0.88 -13.54 3.36
C ARG A 35 -0.18 -13.49 2.28
N ALA A 36 -0.17 -14.49 1.39
CA ALA A 36 -1.33 -14.71 0.53
C ALA A 36 -2.56 -14.85 1.46
N PRO A 37 -3.61 -14.04 1.30
CA PRO A 37 -4.79 -14.17 2.09
C PRO A 37 -5.35 -15.55 1.77
N VAL A 38 -5.68 -16.29 2.81
CA VAL A 38 -6.52 -17.49 2.69
C VAL A 38 -7.96 -16.99 2.51
N VAL A 39 -8.21 -16.18 1.48
CA VAL A 39 -9.55 -15.67 1.17
C VAL A 39 -10.02 -16.33 -0.12
N SER A 40 -11.04 -17.17 0.03
CA SER A 40 -11.77 -17.75 -1.09
C SER A 40 -13.15 -17.11 -1.10
N VAL A 41 -13.44 -16.33 -2.14
CA VAL A 41 -14.74 -15.67 -2.32
C VAL A 41 -15.50 -16.42 -3.43
N PRO A 42 -16.66 -17.02 -3.15
CA PRO A 42 -17.46 -17.69 -4.17
C PRO A 42 -17.72 -16.77 -5.38
N GLY A 43 -17.62 -17.33 -6.58
CA GLY A 43 -17.81 -16.56 -7.82
C GLY A 43 -16.60 -15.70 -8.25
N LEU A 44 -15.54 -15.60 -7.44
CA LEU A 44 -14.29 -14.90 -7.80
C LEU A 44 -13.12 -15.88 -7.86
N THR A 45 -12.21 -15.64 -8.80
CA THR A 45 -10.89 -16.27 -8.85
C THR A 45 -9.85 -15.21 -8.50
N ILE A 46 -9.22 -15.32 -7.32
CA ILE A 46 -8.15 -14.40 -6.90
C ILE A 46 -6.90 -14.65 -7.74
N LEU A 47 -6.31 -13.60 -8.31
CA LEU A 47 -5.18 -13.69 -9.24
C LEU A 47 -3.86 -13.23 -8.63
N ARG A 48 -3.79 -11.99 -8.12
CA ARG A 48 -2.54 -11.43 -7.54
C ARG A 48 -2.82 -10.30 -6.57
N CYS A 49 -1.88 -10.07 -5.64
CA CYS A 49 -1.88 -8.90 -4.77
C CYS A 49 -1.58 -7.64 -5.60
N LEU A 50 -2.41 -6.60 -5.43
CA LEU A 50 -2.18 -5.26 -5.98
C LEU A 50 -1.53 -4.34 -4.95
N GLY A 51 -1.82 -4.51 -3.66
CA GLY A 51 -1.23 -3.72 -2.58
C GLY A 51 -1.59 -4.25 -1.20
N GLU A 52 -0.75 -3.93 -0.23
CA GLU A 52 -0.95 -4.27 1.19
C GLU A 52 -0.51 -3.08 2.04
N GLY A 53 -1.25 -2.81 3.11
CA GLY A 53 -0.99 -1.70 4.01
C GLY A 53 -1.65 -1.90 5.36
N ALA A 54 -1.57 -0.87 6.21
CA ALA A 54 -2.05 -0.93 7.60
C ALA A 54 -3.53 -1.36 7.75
N TYR A 55 -4.36 -1.03 6.76
CA TYR A 55 -5.80 -1.32 6.77
C TYR A 55 -6.18 -2.65 6.11
N GLY A 56 -5.22 -3.39 5.56
CA GLY A 56 -5.45 -4.64 4.86
C GLY A 56 -4.81 -4.69 3.47
N SER A 57 -5.38 -5.50 2.58
CA SER A 57 -4.80 -5.79 1.27
C SER A 57 -5.82 -5.69 0.14
N VAL A 58 -5.35 -5.39 -1.06
CA VAL A 58 -6.15 -5.28 -2.29
C VAL A 58 -5.66 -6.32 -3.28
N TRP A 59 -6.59 -7.08 -3.84
CA TRP A 59 -6.32 -8.20 -4.74
C TRP A 59 -7.03 -8.04 -6.06
N LEU A 60 -6.34 -8.37 -7.15
CA LEU A 60 -6.95 -8.53 -8.45
C LEU A 60 -7.68 -9.87 -8.46
N ALA A 61 -8.95 -9.88 -8.83
CA ALA A 61 -9.74 -11.09 -9.02
C ALA A 61 -10.46 -11.07 -10.37
N ARG A 62 -10.83 -12.25 -10.85
CA ARG A 62 -11.69 -12.43 -12.01
C ARG A 62 -13.06 -12.92 -11.57
N GLU A 63 -14.12 -12.21 -11.92
CA GLU A 63 -15.49 -12.67 -11.72
C GLU A 63 -15.81 -13.81 -12.68
N LYS A 64 -16.31 -14.94 -12.17
CA LYS A 64 -16.53 -16.16 -12.96
C LYS A 64 -17.64 -16.01 -13.99
N ASN A 65 -18.70 -15.26 -13.67
CA ASN A 65 -19.87 -15.14 -14.54
C ASN A 65 -19.63 -14.22 -15.75
N THR A 66 -18.99 -13.07 -15.55
CA THR A 66 -18.78 -12.09 -16.62
C THR A 66 -17.34 -12.06 -17.15
N GLY A 67 -16.40 -12.68 -16.45
CA GLY A 67 -14.98 -12.62 -16.77
C GLY A 67 -14.31 -11.29 -16.42
N LYS A 68 -15.04 -10.31 -15.85
CA LYS A 68 -14.51 -8.99 -15.48
C LYS A 68 -13.39 -9.09 -14.46
N LEU A 69 -12.42 -8.19 -14.58
CA LEU A 69 -11.38 -7.98 -13.58
C LEU A 69 -11.85 -6.98 -12.54
N VAL A 70 -11.75 -7.35 -11.26
CA VAL A 70 -12.21 -6.55 -10.13
C VAL A 70 -11.12 -6.42 -9.07
N ALA A 71 -11.13 -5.31 -8.34
CA ALA A 71 -10.29 -5.11 -7.16
C ALA A 71 -11.06 -5.52 -5.90
N VAL A 72 -10.53 -6.48 -5.16
CA VAL A 72 -11.11 -6.98 -3.91
C VAL A 72 -10.31 -6.40 -2.75
N LYS A 73 -10.93 -5.53 -1.94
CA LYS A 73 -10.31 -4.98 -0.72
C LYS A 73 -10.63 -5.87 0.48
N VAL A 74 -9.60 -6.50 1.02
CA VAL A 74 -9.65 -7.38 2.19
C VAL A 74 -9.14 -6.59 3.39
N TYR A 75 -9.99 -6.35 4.38
CA TYR A 75 -9.61 -5.65 5.60
C TYR A 75 -9.03 -6.62 6.62
N SER A 76 -7.83 -6.33 7.13
CA SER A 76 -7.18 -7.13 8.16
C SER A 76 -7.51 -6.53 9.54
N HIS A 77 -8.15 -7.33 10.42
CA HIS A 77 -8.42 -7.10 11.86
C HIS A 77 -9.80 -6.49 12.23
N ARG A 78 -10.45 -7.16 13.20
CA ARG A 78 -11.78 -6.90 13.78
C ARG A 78 -11.84 -5.72 14.78
N GLY A 79 -10.76 -4.94 14.96
CA GLY A 79 -10.63 -3.98 16.07
C GLY A 79 -11.03 -2.53 15.79
N GLY A 80 -11.27 -2.16 14.52
CA GLY A 80 -11.54 -0.76 14.16
C GLY A 80 -12.27 -0.57 12.84
N LEU A 81 -12.87 -1.63 12.29
CA LEU A 81 -13.73 -1.49 11.12
C LEU A 81 -15.13 -1.11 11.62
N ASP A 82 -15.39 0.19 11.71
CA ASP A 82 -16.75 0.66 11.82
C ASP A 82 -17.46 0.41 10.49
N TRP A 83 -18.28 -0.64 10.45
CA TRP A 83 -19.05 -1.03 9.27
C TRP A 83 -19.95 0.10 8.76
N SER A 84 -20.30 1.08 9.61
CA SER A 84 -21.08 2.25 9.20
C SER A 84 -20.32 3.18 8.24
N LEU A 85 -18.98 3.18 8.25
CA LEU A 85 -18.16 3.97 7.32
C LEU A 85 -18.11 3.36 5.91
N LEU A 86 -18.40 2.06 5.76
CA LEU A 86 -18.47 1.40 4.46
C LEU A 86 -19.84 1.55 3.77
N CYS A 87 -20.87 1.99 4.49
CA CYS A 87 -22.25 2.10 4.00
C CYS A 87 -22.66 3.53 3.60
N ARG A 88 -21.73 4.48 3.55
CA ARG A 88 -22.03 5.83 3.03
C ARG A 88 -21.78 5.83 1.52
N GLU A 89 -22.89 5.78 0.81
CA GLU A 89 -23.00 5.88 -0.66
C GLU A 89 -22.79 7.32 -1.13
#